data_AF-A0A382TWZ3-F1
#
_entry.id   AF-A0A382TWZ3-F1
#
_cell.length_a   1.000
_cell.length_b   1.000
_cell.length_c   1.000
_cell.angle_alpha   90.00
_cell.angle_beta   90.00
_cell.angle_gamma   90.00
#
_symmetry.space_group_name_H-M   'P 1'
#
loop_
_entity.id
_entity.type
_entity.pdbx_description
1 polymer ?
#
loop_
_entity_poly.entity_id
_entity_poly.type
_entity_poly.pdbx_seq_one_letter_code
_entity_poly.pdbx_strand_id
1 'polypeptide(L)'
;MAASCLKTLEGIKDWKTFERNNSLMYEYYDWEQHADLKEVYNQLHSQRTIKNLEEETGISGLLFDPMGVGEGISKMTKGCKLDPHIDFNWNNRVKLNRAFSLMIYLGECEGGEFRLWDK
;
A
#
# COMPACT_ATOMS: atom_id res chain seq x y z
N MET A 1 11.61 -14.15 -1.58
CA MET A 1 10.46 -13.29 -1.94
C MET A 1 10.87 -11.82 -1.97
N ALA A 2 11.21 -11.18 -0.85
CA ALA A 2 11.59 -9.75 -0.80
C ALA A 2 12.65 -9.32 -1.83
N ALA A 3 13.77 -10.06 -1.94
CA ALA A 3 14.82 -9.75 -2.92
C ALA A 3 14.35 -9.87 -4.39
N SER A 4 13.42 -10.79 -4.68
CA SER A 4 12.84 -10.92 -6.02
C SER A 4 11.96 -9.71 -6.32
N CYS A 5 11.03 -9.38 -5.41
CA CYS A 5 10.15 -8.23 -5.57
C CYS A 5 10.96 -6.94 -5.77
N LEU A 6 12.03 -6.74 -4.99
CA LEU A 6 12.87 -5.55 -5.12
C LEU A 6 13.50 -5.47 -6.51
N LYS A 7 14.10 -6.56 -6.99
CA LYS A 7 14.67 -6.63 -8.34
C LYS A 7 13.62 -6.37 -9.43
N THR A 8 12.42 -6.89 -9.26
CA THR A 8 11.29 -6.64 -10.17
C THR A 8 10.94 -5.15 -10.20
N LEU A 9 10.79 -4.51 -9.04
CA LEU A 9 10.45 -3.09 -8.92
C LEU A 9 11.55 -2.17 -9.46
N GLU A 10 12.82 -2.52 -9.28
CA GLU A 10 13.96 -1.80 -9.86
C GLU A 10 13.96 -1.83 -11.40
N GLY A 11 13.41 -2.89 -12.00
CA GLY A 11 13.30 -3.05 -13.45
C GLY A 11 12.17 -2.25 -14.10
N ILE A 12 11.20 -1.76 -13.33
CA ILE A 12 10.04 -1.00 -13.84
C ILE A 12 10.48 0.40 -14.29
N LYS A 13 10.07 0.79 -15.50
CA LYS A 13 10.43 2.07 -16.12
C LYS A 13 9.26 3.04 -16.28
N ASP A 14 8.05 2.51 -16.31
CA ASP A 14 6.78 3.17 -16.63
C ASP A 14 6.01 3.56 -15.37
N TRP A 15 6.70 4.16 -14.41
CA TRP A 15 6.09 4.70 -13.20
C TRP A 15 5.18 5.89 -13.53
N LYS A 16 3.97 5.91 -12.97
CA LYS A 16 3.07 7.06 -13.04
C LYS A 16 3.46 8.07 -11.98
N THR A 17 3.46 9.36 -12.32
CA THR A 17 3.72 10.40 -11.33
C THR A 17 2.43 10.76 -10.61
N PHE A 18 2.45 10.70 -9.28
CA PHE A 18 1.42 11.23 -8.42
C PHE A 18 1.89 12.55 -7.83
N GLU A 19 1.16 13.61 -8.11
CA GLU A 19 1.41 14.93 -7.53
C GLU A 19 0.09 15.56 -7.08
N ARG A 20 -0.03 15.83 -5.77
CA ARG A 20 -1.22 16.42 -5.17
C ARG A 20 -0.89 17.03 -3.81
N ASN A 21 -1.39 18.23 -3.51
CA ASN A 21 -1.25 18.86 -2.17
C ASN A 21 0.19 18.78 -1.63
N ASN A 22 1.17 19.28 -2.39
CA ASN A 22 2.62 19.16 -2.15
C ASN A 22 3.18 17.76 -1.91
N SER A 23 2.38 16.71 -2.14
CA SER A 23 2.82 15.34 -2.13
C SER A 23 3.35 14.97 -3.51
N LEU A 24 4.45 14.22 -3.54
CA LEU A 24 5.06 13.67 -4.75
C LEU A 24 5.47 12.23 -4.46
N MET A 25 5.00 11.31 -5.30
CA MET A 25 5.47 9.92 -5.33
C MET A 25 5.30 9.33 -6.74
N TYR A 26 5.80 8.12 -6.92
CA TYR A 26 5.65 7.35 -8.14
C TYR A 26 4.79 6.12 -7.90
N GLU A 27 3.83 5.85 -8.77
CA GLU A 27 2.86 4.77 -8.61
C GLU A 27 2.98 3.74 -9.73
N TYR A 28 2.78 2.47 -9.37
CA TYR A 28 2.71 1.37 -10.31
C TYR A 28 1.52 0.46 -9.97
N TYR A 29 0.66 0.23 -10.96
CA TYR A 29 -0.60 -0.51 -10.80
C TYR A 29 -0.64 -1.84 -11.56
N ASP A 30 0.28 -2.05 -12.51
CA ASP A 30 0.37 -3.26 -13.32
C ASP A 30 1.16 -4.38 -12.60
N TRP A 31 1.03 -4.46 -11.27
CA TRP A 31 1.76 -5.40 -10.42
C TRP A 31 1.31 -6.84 -10.63
N GLU A 32 0.07 -7.06 -11.09
CA GLU A 32 -0.48 -8.38 -11.41
C GLU A 32 0.29 -9.10 -12.54
N GLN A 33 1.06 -8.37 -13.34
CA GLN A 33 1.88 -8.94 -14.40
C GLN A 33 3.13 -9.65 -13.84
N HIS A 34 3.48 -9.41 -12.58
CA HIS A 34 4.67 -9.95 -11.93
C HIS A 34 4.29 -10.99 -10.87
N ALA A 35 4.80 -12.21 -11.02
CA ALA A 35 4.39 -13.35 -10.19
C ALA A 35 4.74 -13.17 -8.71
N ASP A 36 5.89 -12.57 -8.41
CA ASP A 36 6.37 -12.32 -7.05
C ASP A 36 5.57 -11.22 -6.34
N LEU A 37 5.24 -10.12 -7.03
CA LEU A 37 4.37 -9.07 -6.50
C LEU A 37 2.94 -9.60 -6.26
N LYS A 38 2.43 -10.42 -7.18
CA LYS A 38 1.14 -11.10 -7.01
C LYS A 38 1.12 -12.04 -5.82
N GLU A 39 2.21 -12.74 -5.54
CA GLU A 39 2.32 -13.60 -4.36
C GLU A 39 2.22 -12.78 -3.06
N VAL A 40 2.92 -11.64 -2.97
CA VAL A 40 2.82 -10.72 -1.83
C VAL A 40 1.39 -10.19 -1.69
N TYR A 41 0.78 -9.76 -2.80
CA TYR A 41 -0.61 -9.29 -2.80
C TYR A 41 -1.56 -10.35 -2.25
N ASN A 42 -1.46 -11.60 -2.70
CA ASN A 42 -2.31 -12.70 -2.26
C ASN A 42 -2.11 -13.02 -0.77
N GLN A 43 -0.90 -12.88 -0.24
CA GLN A 43 -0.64 -13.05 1.18
C GLN A 43 -1.27 -11.94 2.01
N LEU A 44 -1.09 -10.68 1.58
CA LEU A 44 -1.75 -9.54 2.21
C LEU A 44 -3.27 -9.70 2.19
N HIS A 45 -3.84 -10.21 1.09
CA HIS A 45 -5.28 -10.43 0.90
C HIS A 45 -5.80 -11.79 1.42
N SER A 46 -4.98 -12.55 2.14
CA SER A 46 -5.36 -13.89 2.58
C SER A 46 -6.32 -13.86 3.78
N GLN A 47 -7.21 -14.86 3.86
CA GLN A 47 -8.06 -15.06 5.04
C GLN A 47 -7.25 -15.10 6.35
N ARG A 48 -6.02 -15.64 6.29
CA ARG A 48 -5.10 -15.68 7.43
C ARG A 48 -4.77 -14.26 7.90
N THR A 49 -4.47 -13.34 6.99
CA THR A 49 -4.16 -11.95 7.32
C THR A 49 -5.37 -11.24 7.95
N ILE A 50 -6.58 -11.44 7.41
CA ILE A 50 -7.81 -10.90 8.02
C ILE A 50 -7.93 -11.40 9.45
N LYS A 51 -7.88 -12.72 9.63
CA LYS A 51 -8.07 -13.33 10.94
C LYS A 51 -7.05 -12.83 11.95
N ASN A 52 -5.78 -12.72 11.57
CA ASN A 52 -4.75 -12.16 12.43
C ASN A 52 -5.08 -10.71 12.83
N LEU A 53 -5.51 -9.87 11.89
CA LEU A 53 -5.90 -8.48 12.20
C LEU A 53 -7.11 -8.41 13.13
N GLU A 54 -8.12 -9.25 12.91
CA GLU A 54 -9.28 -9.31 13.80
C GLU A 54 -8.89 -9.75 15.21
N GLU A 55 -8.03 -10.76 15.33
CA GLU A 55 -7.53 -11.26 16.62
C GLU A 55 -6.67 -10.23 17.36
N GLU A 56 -5.78 -9.54 16.66
CA GLU A 56 -4.87 -8.54 17.25
C GLU A 56 -5.57 -7.24 17.63
N THR A 57 -6.63 -6.86 16.91
CA THR A 57 -7.31 -5.57 17.08
C THR A 57 -8.64 -5.65 17.80
N GLY A 58 -9.24 -6.85 17.88
CA GLY A 58 -10.59 -7.07 18.41
C GLY A 58 -11.72 -6.58 17.50
N ILE A 59 -11.40 -6.09 16.30
CA ILE A 59 -12.40 -5.69 15.30
C ILE A 59 -12.82 -6.92 14.51
N SER A 60 -14.13 -7.14 14.33
CA SER A 60 -14.66 -8.27 13.57
C SER A 60 -15.42 -7.83 12.32
N GLY A 61 -15.58 -8.75 11.37
CA GLY A 61 -16.22 -8.50 10.08
C GLY A 61 -15.31 -7.75 9.10
N LEU A 62 -13.99 -7.85 9.27
CA LEU A 62 -13.04 -7.25 8.34
C LEU A 62 -13.08 -7.99 6.99
N LEU A 63 -13.03 -7.20 5.93
CA LEU A 63 -12.99 -7.68 4.55
C LEU A 63 -11.89 -6.91 3.82
N PHE A 64 -11.16 -7.59 2.94
CA PHE A 64 -10.38 -6.87 1.94
C PHE A 64 -11.31 -6.22 0.92
N ASP A 65 -10.86 -5.12 0.32
CA ASP A 65 -11.57 -4.52 -0.80
C ASP A 65 -11.28 -5.34 -2.06
N PRO A 66 -12.23 -6.14 -2.59
CA PRO A 66 -12.02 -6.90 -3.82
C PRO A 66 -11.76 -6.02 -5.05
N MET A 67 -12.01 -4.70 -4.95
CA MET A 67 -11.83 -3.76 -6.04
C MET A 67 -10.53 -2.95 -5.95
N GLY A 68 -9.74 -3.15 -4.89
CA GLY A 68 -8.42 -2.54 -4.70
C GLY A 68 -8.41 -1.01 -4.69
N VAL A 69 -9.44 -0.36 -4.15
CA VAL A 69 -9.52 1.11 -4.13
C VAL A 69 -8.49 1.67 -3.14
N GLY A 70 -7.55 2.46 -3.67
CA GLY A 70 -6.48 3.05 -2.88
C GLY A 70 -5.35 2.07 -2.55
N GLU A 71 -5.27 0.95 -3.27
CA GLU A 71 -4.12 0.05 -3.26
C GLU A 71 -3.17 0.39 -4.40
N GLY A 72 -1.92 -0.04 -4.25
CA GLY A 72 -0.91 0.13 -5.28
C GLY A 72 0.49 0.00 -4.74
N ILE A 73 1.46 0.15 -5.63
CA ILE A 73 2.87 0.20 -5.27
C ILE A 73 3.34 1.63 -5.39
N SER A 74 3.84 2.17 -4.30
CA SER A 74 4.44 3.51 -4.24
C SER A 74 5.95 3.40 -4.20
N LYS A 75 6.62 4.19 -5.03
CA LYS A 75 8.06 4.40 -5.01
C LYS A 75 8.35 5.82 -4.58
N MET A 76 9.17 5.93 -3.54
CA MET A 76 9.72 7.18 -3.06
C MET A 76 11.17 7.28 -3.52
N THR A 77 11.56 8.45 -4.02
CA THR A 77 12.96 8.79 -4.28
C THR A 77 13.34 10.06 -3.53
N LYS A 78 14.60 10.47 -3.58
CA LYS A 78 15.05 11.72 -2.95
C LYS A 78 14.17 12.90 -3.39
N GLY A 79 13.60 13.62 -2.43
CA GLY A 79 12.70 14.76 -2.65
C GLY A 79 11.22 14.41 -2.70
N CYS A 80 10.84 13.13 -2.80
CA CYS A 80 9.47 12.69 -2.64
C CYS A 80 9.01 12.86 -1.18
N LYS A 81 7.73 13.17 -1.01
CA LYS A 81 7.06 13.22 0.29
C LYS A 81 5.57 13.03 0.10
N LEU A 82 4.90 12.55 1.13
CA LEU A 82 3.45 12.68 1.26
C LEU A 82 3.20 13.70 2.36
N ASP A 83 2.45 14.74 2.04
CA ASP A 83 2.02 15.71 3.06
C ASP A 83 1.11 15.00 4.08
N PRO A 84 1.11 15.41 5.35
CA PRO A 84 0.25 14.84 6.38
C PRO A 84 -1.22 14.86 5.93
N HIS A 85 -1.89 13.71 6.06
CA HIS A 85 -3.28 13.54 5.69
C HIS A 85 -3.94 12.45 6.51
N ILE A 86 -5.28 12.45 6.48
CA ILE A 86 -6.10 11.34 6.93
C ILE A 86 -6.56 10.60 5.67
N ASP A 87 -6.37 9.28 5.66
CA ASP A 87 -6.87 8.43 4.59
C ASP A 87 -8.39 8.55 4.44
N PHE A 88 -8.89 8.34 3.22
CA PHE A 88 -10.33 8.35 3.00
C PHE A 88 -11.00 7.26 3.83
N ASN A 89 -12.13 7.59 4.43
CA ASN A 89 -12.87 6.67 5.29
C ASN A 89 -13.88 5.81 4.50
N TRP A 90 -14.53 6.35 3.47
CA TRP A 90 -15.62 5.67 2.77
C TRP A 90 -15.21 5.21 1.37
N ASN A 91 -15.36 3.91 1.11
CA ASN A 91 -15.17 3.34 -0.22
C ASN A 91 -16.52 3.28 -0.96
N ASN A 92 -16.70 4.18 -1.92
CA ASN A 92 -17.93 4.27 -2.70
C ASN A 92 -18.22 3.06 -3.59
N ARG A 93 -17.22 2.24 -3.91
CA ARG A 93 -17.37 1.11 -4.83
C ARG A 93 -17.95 -0.11 -4.12
N VAL A 94 -17.42 -0.44 -2.94
CA VAL A 94 -17.90 -1.59 -2.13
C VAL A 94 -18.84 -1.20 -0.99
N LYS A 95 -19.07 0.10 -0.77
CA LYS A 95 -19.99 0.64 0.26
C LYS A 95 -19.59 0.20 1.68
N LEU A 96 -18.30 0.25 1.97
CA LEU A 96 -17.71 -0.08 3.27
C LEU A 96 -16.80 1.06 3.75
N ASN A 97 -16.59 1.12 5.07
CA ASN A 97 -15.60 2.00 5.67
C ASN A 97 -14.21 1.33 5.68
N ARG A 98 -13.17 2.09 5.35
CA ARG A 98 -11.77 1.69 5.58
C ARG A 98 -11.53 1.61 7.09
N ALA A 99 -11.10 0.45 7.55
CA ALA A 99 -10.73 0.21 8.95
C ALA A 99 -9.22 0.28 9.18
N PHE A 100 -8.43 -0.27 8.23
CA PHE A 100 -6.98 -0.37 8.32
C PHE A 100 -6.33 -0.06 6.98
N SER A 101 -5.08 0.43 7.04
CA SER A 101 -4.16 0.53 5.91
C SER A 101 -2.97 -0.38 6.20
N LEU A 102 -2.70 -1.34 5.31
CA LEU A 102 -1.56 -2.25 5.39
C LEU A 102 -0.53 -1.85 4.36
N MET A 103 0.74 -1.78 4.75
CA MET A 103 1.84 -1.46 3.84
C MET A 103 3.10 -2.23 4.23
N ILE A 104 3.90 -2.57 3.23
CA ILE A 104 5.21 -3.20 3.39
C ILE A 104 6.25 -2.27 2.78
N TYR A 105 7.27 -1.93 3.58
CA TYR A 105 8.44 -1.22 3.09
C TYR A 105 9.45 -2.21 2.52
N LEU A 106 10.01 -1.90 1.35
CA LEU A 106 10.97 -2.74 0.66
C LEU A 106 12.16 -1.92 0.17
N GLY A 107 13.36 -2.42 0.44
CA GLY A 107 14.62 -1.75 0.11
C GLY A 107 15.20 -0.96 1.30
N GLU A 108 16.39 -0.43 1.10
CA GLU A 108 17.04 0.49 2.05
C GLU A 108 16.55 1.91 1.81
N CYS A 109 16.25 2.64 2.89
CA CYS A 109 15.79 4.01 2.80
C CYS A 109 16.44 4.85 3.90
N GLU A 110 16.96 6.01 3.52
CA GLU A 110 17.38 7.08 4.43
C GLU A 110 16.37 8.22 4.33
N GLY A 111 15.59 8.45 5.39
CA GLY A 111 14.42 9.33 5.37
C GLY A 111 13.13 8.62 4.95
N GLY A 112 12.05 9.37 4.71
CA GLY A 112 10.76 8.80 4.28
C GLY A 112 9.99 8.07 5.38
N GLU A 113 10.21 8.44 6.64
CA GLU A 113 9.59 7.76 7.77
C GLU A 113 8.06 7.97 7.78
N PHE A 114 7.33 6.92 8.17
CA PHE A 114 5.96 7.08 8.59
C PHE A 114 5.90 7.88 9.89
N ARG A 115 5.18 9.00 9.87
CA ARG A 115 5.02 9.87 11.04
C ARG A 115 3.55 9.98 11.40
N LEU A 116 3.27 9.73 12.67
CA LEU A 116 1.96 9.99 13.27
C LEU A 116 1.96 11.39 13.85
N TRP A 117 0.87 12.11 13.61
CA TRP A 117 0.63 13.46 14.11
C TRP A 117 -0.58 13.39 15.03
N ASP A 118 -0.50 14.02 16.20
CA ASP A 118 -1.56 14.06 17.19
C ASP A 118 -2.69 15.02 16.82
N LYS A 119 -2.40 16.02 15.97
CA LYS A 119 -3.35 16.97 15.36
C LYS A 119 -2.94 17.38 13.95
#